data_AF-A0A645FZQ1-F1
#
_entry.id   AF-A0A645FZQ1-F1
#
_cell.length_a   1.000
_cell.length_b   1.000
_cell.length_c   1.000
_cell.angle_alpha   90.00
_cell.angle_beta   90.00
_cell.angle_gamma   90.00
#
_symmetry.space_group_name_H-M   'P 1'
#
loop_
_entity.id
_entity.type
_entity.pdbx_description
1 polymer ?
#
loop_
_entity_poly.entity_id
_entity_poly.type
_entity_poly.pdbx_seq_one_letter_code
_entity_poly.pdbx_strand_id
1 'polypeptide(L)'
;MEYKGIIGKHKWYHWLALASIPLVYICSQAGWVVAEVGRQPWTIQDLLPVNAAVSGVSTGSVQTTLIMFFVLFTVLLIAEIGIMIKVIKKGPGA
;
A
#
# COMPACT_ATOMS: atom_id res chain seq x y z
N MET A 1 -2.88 -1.61 -37.88
CA MET A 1 -2.95 -0.23 -37.32
C MET A 1 -4.37 0.19 -36.90
N GLU A 2 -5.42 -0.62 -37.16
CA GLU A 2 -6.83 -0.30 -36.84
C GLU A 2 -7.22 -0.40 -35.36
N TYR A 3 -6.49 -1.18 -34.56
CA TYR A 3 -6.83 -1.42 -33.14
C TYR A 3 -6.77 -0.17 -32.27
N LYS A 4 -5.91 0.81 -32.58
CA LYS A 4 -5.75 2.06 -31.81
C LYS A 4 -7.04 2.92 -31.81
N GLY A 5 -7.87 2.83 -32.86
CA GLY A 5 -9.11 3.60 -32.98
C GLY A 5 -10.27 3.06 -32.12
N ILE A 6 -10.23 1.79 -31.73
CA ILE A 6 -11.29 1.12 -30.98
C ILE A 6 -11.12 1.39 -29.47
N ILE A 7 -9.88 1.26 -28.96
CA ILE A 7 -9.54 1.49 -27.54
C ILE A 7 -9.82 2.94 -27.13
N GLY A 8 -9.49 3.92 -27.98
CA GLY A 8 -9.71 5.34 -27.69
C GLY A 8 -11.18 5.78 -27.66
N LYS A 9 -12.10 5.01 -28.25
CA LYS A 9 -13.54 5.34 -28.30
C LYS A 9 -14.30 4.93 -27.04
N HIS A 10 -13.83 3.90 -26.32
CA HIS A 10 -14.56 3.30 -25.21
C HIS A 10 -14.13 3.89 -23.86
N LYS A 11 -14.80 4.97 -23.44
CA LYS A 11 -14.52 5.68 -22.16
C LYS A 11 -14.52 4.76 -20.93
N TRP A 12 -15.32 3.69 -20.91
CA TRP A 12 -15.38 2.74 -19.79
C TRP A 12 -14.07 1.97 -19.59
N TYR A 13 -13.35 1.65 -20.68
CA TYR A 13 -12.08 0.92 -20.61
C TYR A 13 -10.99 1.78 -19.96
N HIS A 14 -10.95 3.08 -20.26
CA HIS A 14 -10.00 4.00 -19.63
C HIS A 14 -10.27 4.19 -18.13
N TRP A 15 -11.54 4.21 -17.72
CA TRP A 15 -11.91 4.26 -16.31
C TRP A 15 -11.50 2.98 -15.57
N LEU A 16 -11.69 1.80 -16.16
CA LEU A 16 -11.20 0.55 -15.58
C LEU A 16 -9.67 0.52 -15.48
N ALA A 17 -8.97 1.01 -16.50
CA ALA A 17 -7.51 1.12 -16.47
C ALA A 17 -7.05 2.04 -15.32
N LEU A 18 -7.69 3.18 -15.10
CA LEU A 18 -7.38 4.07 -13.98
C LEU A 18 -7.72 3.44 -12.62
N ALA A 19 -8.87 2.75 -12.52
CA ALA A 19 -9.28 2.06 -11.30
C ALA A 19 -8.38 0.87 -10.94
N SER A 20 -7.72 0.26 -11.92
CA SER A 20 -6.80 -0.86 -11.68
C SER A 20 -5.58 -0.47 -10.83
N ILE A 21 -5.15 0.80 -10.91
CA ILE A 21 -3.99 1.31 -10.17
C ILE A 21 -4.19 1.17 -8.64
N PRO A 22 -5.20 1.79 -8.00
CA PRO A 22 -5.42 1.62 -6.58
C PRO A 22 -5.87 0.20 -6.20
N LEU A 23 -6.56 -0.51 -7.10
CA LEU A 23 -7.06 -1.85 -6.84
C LEU A 23 -5.93 -2.86 -6.58
N VAL A 24 -4.85 -2.79 -7.36
CA VAL A 24 -3.68 -3.68 -7.16
C VAL A 24 -3.08 -3.50 -5.77
N TYR A 25 -2.96 -2.26 -5.29
CA TYR A 25 -2.44 -2.00 -3.93
C TYR A 25 -3.36 -2.57 -2.86
N ILE A 26 -4.67 -2.37 -2.98
CA ILE A 26 -5.65 -2.87 -2.00
C ILE A 26 -5.63 -4.40 -1.95
N CYS A 27 -5.68 -5.07 -3.12
CA CYS A 27 -5.65 -6.53 -3.18
C CYS A 27 -4.36 -7.12 -2.61
N SER A 28 -3.22 -6.47 -2.87
CA SER A 28 -1.92 -6.88 -2.32
C SER A 28 -1.91 -6.79 -0.79
N GLN A 29 -2.34 -5.66 -0.22
CA GLN A 29 -2.42 -5.48 1.24
C GLN A 29 -3.42 -6.44 1.87
N ALA A 30 -4.58 -6.66 1.26
CA ALA A 30 -5.57 -7.62 1.73
C ALA A 30 -5.01 -9.06 1.77
N GLY A 31 -4.27 -9.47 0.74
CA GLY A 31 -3.60 -10.78 0.71
C GLY A 31 -2.60 -10.95 1.86
N TRP A 32 -1.78 -9.92 2.12
CA TRP A 32 -0.86 -9.91 3.25
C TRP A 32 -1.59 -9.99 4.61
N VAL A 33 -2.68 -9.24 4.77
CA VAL A 33 -3.50 -9.29 6.00
C VAL A 33 -4.05 -10.70 6.23
N VAL A 34 -4.58 -11.35 5.20
CA VAL A 34 -5.09 -12.72 5.32
C VAL A 34 -3.97 -13.70 5.72
N ALA A 35 -2.77 -13.56 5.14
CA ALA A 35 -1.63 -14.41 5.47
C ALA A 35 -1.12 -14.20 6.91
N GLU A 36 -0.99 -12.95 7.36
CA GLU A 36 -0.46 -12.64 8.69
C GLU A 36 -1.47 -12.87 9.80
N VAL A 37 -2.71 -12.40 9.62
CA VAL A 37 -3.78 -12.57 10.61
C VAL A 37 -4.23 -14.03 10.65
N GLY A 38 -4.20 -14.74 9.53
CA GLY A 38 -4.51 -16.18 9.48
C GLY A 38 -3.55 -17.05 10.29
N ARG A 39 -2.34 -16.56 10.59
CA ARG A 39 -1.35 -17.25 11.45
C ARG A 39 -1.58 -17.00 12.94
N GLN A 40 -2.40 -16.02 13.32
CA GLN A 40 -2.72 -15.77 14.73
C GLN A 40 -3.42 -17.00 15.33
N PRO A 41 -3.06 -17.47 16.55
CA PRO A 41 -2.28 -16.78 17.59
C PRO A 41 -0.75 -17.07 17.58
N TRP A 42 -0.20 -17.57 16.47
CA TRP A 42 1.18 -18.02 16.37
C TRP A 42 2.09 -17.01 15.67
N THR A 43 3.26 -16.75 16.24
CA THR A 43 4.36 -16.05 15.55
C THR A 43 5.18 -17.03 14.71
N ILE A 44 5.42 -18.24 15.21
CA ILE A 44 5.90 -19.37 14.40
C ILE A 44 4.91 -20.50 14.65
N GLN A 45 4.33 -21.01 13.57
CA GLN A 45 3.29 -22.05 13.63
C GLN A 45 3.75 -23.20 14.54
N ASP A 46 2.91 -23.55 15.51
CA ASP A 46 3.11 -24.66 16.46
C ASP A 46 4.40 -24.60 17.32
N LEU A 47 5.14 -23.48 17.29
CA LEU A 47 6.41 -23.32 18.01
C LEU A 47 6.42 -22.12 18.96
N LEU A 48 6.04 -20.94 18.46
CA LEU A 48 6.13 -19.70 19.23
C LEU A 48 4.80 -18.93 19.18
N PRO A 49 4.05 -18.86 20.29
CA PRO A 49 2.84 -18.06 20.36
C PRO A 49 3.16 -16.57 20.45
N VAL A 50 2.26 -15.72 19.94
CA VAL A 50 2.44 -14.26 19.85
C VAL A 50 2.70 -13.62 21.21
N ASN A 51 2.03 -14.09 22.25
CA ASN A 51 2.20 -13.56 23.62
C ASN A 51 3.62 -13.77 24.19
N ALA A 52 4.31 -14.84 23.79
CA ALA A 52 5.67 -15.15 24.22
C ALA A 52 6.72 -14.41 23.37
N ALA A 53 6.33 -13.90 22.20
CA ALA A 53 7.21 -13.17 21.29
C ALA A 53 7.30 -11.66 21.58
N VAL A 54 6.46 -11.12 22.47
CA VAL A 54 6.43 -9.68 22.79
C VAL A 54 7.61 -9.30 23.68
N SER A 55 8.40 -8.31 23.23
CA SER A 55 9.49 -7.73 24.02
C SER A 55 8.95 -6.94 25.21
N GLY A 56 9.62 -7.05 26.38
CA GLY A 56 9.29 -6.34 27.62
C GLY A 56 9.63 -4.83 27.62
N VAL A 57 9.38 -4.13 26.51
CA VAL A 57 9.61 -2.69 26.37
C VAL A 57 8.41 -1.92 26.93
N SER A 58 8.65 -0.73 27.48
CA SER A 58 7.56 0.10 28.02
C SER A 58 6.53 0.44 26.93
N THR A 59 5.24 0.35 27.26
CA THR A 59 4.14 0.69 26.35
C THR A 59 4.26 2.11 25.81
N GLY A 60 4.77 3.04 26.62
CA GLY A 60 5.01 4.43 26.22
C GLY A 60 6.02 4.56 25.08
N SER A 61 7.16 3.86 25.17
CA SER A 61 8.19 3.88 24.11
C SER A 61 7.66 3.33 22.78
N VAL A 62 6.85 2.26 22.83
CA VAL A 62 6.24 1.67 21.63
C VAL A 62 5.24 2.63 20.99
N GLN A 63 4.38 3.28 21.79
CA GLN A 63 3.41 4.26 21.27
C GLN A 63 4.09 5.48 20.65
N THR A 64 5.13 6.02 21.30
CA THR A 64 5.88 7.18 20.77
C THR A 64 6.54 6.85 19.43
N THR A 65 7.21 5.69 19.33
CA THR A 65 7.88 5.29 18.09
C THR A 65 6.88 4.98 16.97
N LEU A 66 5.75 4.32 17.28
CA LEU A 66 4.66 4.09 16.33
C LEU A 66 4.15 5.41 15.74
N ILE A 67 3.84 6.40 16.58
CA ILE A 67 3.35 7.71 16.14
C ILE A 67 4.41 8.44 15.31
N MET A 68 5.67 8.39 15.75
CA MET A 68 6.79 9.01 15.03
C MET A 68 6.92 8.45 13.61
N PHE A 69 6.94 7.11 13.46
CA PHE A 69 7.02 6.47 12.14
C PHE A 69 5.76 6.68 11.31
N PHE A 70 4.58 6.67 11.94
CA PHE A 70 3.31 6.95 11.26
C PHE A 70 3.32 8.35 10.62
N VAL A 71 3.73 9.38 11.37
CA VAL A 71 3.84 10.75 10.86
C VAL A 71 4.89 10.84 9.76
N LEU A 72 6.08 10.25 9.98
CA LEU A 72 7.16 10.27 9.00
C LEU A 72 6.73 9.66 7.66
N PHE A 73 6.17 8.45 7.67
CA PHE A 73 5.73 7.78 6.46
C PHE A 73 4.54 8.49 5.79
N THR A 74 3.65 9.11 6.55
CA THR A 74 2.56 9.92 6.00
C THR A 74 3.10 11.13 5.23
N VAL A 75 4.08 11.84 5.79
CA VAL A 75 4.71 12.99 5.12
C VAL A 75 5.43 12.55 3.83
N LEU A 76 6.16 11.43 3.89
CA LEU A 76 6.83 10.88 2.71
C LEU A 76 5.84 10.48 1.62
N LEU A 77 4.73 9.83 1.98
CA LEU A 77 3.67 9.45 1.04
C LEU A 77 3.07 10.68 0.34
N ILE A 78 2.80 11.77 1.08
CA ILE A 78 2.27 13.02 0.51
C ILE A 78 3.28 13.63 -0.46
N ALA A 79 4.56 13.66 -0.08
CA ALA A 79 5.62 14.18 -0.94
C ALA A 79 5.76 13.36 -2.24
N GLU A 80 5.75 12.03 -2.14
CA GLU A 80 5.83 11.12 -3.28
C GLU A 80 4.64 11.31 -4.24
N ILE A 81 3.41 11.28 -3.73
CA ILE A 81 2.21 11.50 -4.54
C ILE A 81 2.24 12.88 -5.20
N GLY A 82 2.68 13.92 -4.46
CA GLY A 82 2.82 15.27 -4.98
C GLY A 82 3.79 15.35 -6.16
N ILE A 83 4.97 14.72 -6.03
CA ILE A 83 5.97 14.65 -7.11
C ILE A 83 5.43 13.86 -8.30
N MET A 84 4.83 12.70 -8.05
CA MET A 84 4.28 11.82 -9.09
C MET A 84 3.23 12.56 -9.92
N ILE A 85 2.27 13.23 -9.28
CA ILE A 85 1.24 14.02 -9.97
C ILE A 85 1.88 15.17 -10.77
N LYS A 86 2.89 15.85 -10.20
CA LYS A 86 3.59 16.93 -10.89
C LYS A 86 4.28 16.45 -12.17
N VAL A 87 4.95 15.30 -12.11
CA VAL A 87 5.64 14.69 -13.26
C VAL A 87 4.62 14.19 -14.30
N ILE A 88 3.56 13.51 -13.88
CA ILE A 88 2.49 13.04 -14.77
C ILE A 88 1.86 14.21 -15.54
N LYS A 89 1.62 15.35 -14.88
CA LYS A 89 1.08 16.56 -15.51
C LYS A 89 2.05 17.25 -16.46
N LYS A 90 3.37 17.15 -16.22
CA LYS A 90 4.39 17.75 -17.10
C LYS A 90 4.43 17.06 -18.48
N GLY A 91 4.05 15.78 -18.54
CA GLY A 91 4.05 14.99 -19.77
C GLY A 91 5.45 14.65 -20.29
N PRO A 92 5.57 13.78 -21.31
CA PRO A 92 6.86 13.25 -21.79
C PRO A 92 7.71 14.22 -22.63
N GLY A 93 7.30 15.49 -22.78
CA GLY A 93 7.94 16.47 -23.67
C GLY A 93 8.76 17.53 -22.96
N ALA A 94 9.28 17.24 -21.78
CA ALA A 94 9.97 18.22 -20.94
C ALA A 94 11.15 17.65 -20.17
#